data_AF-A0A3D5YNN0-F1
#
_entry.id   AF-A0A3D5YNN0-F1
#
_cell.length_a   1.000
_cell.length_b   1.000
_cell.length_c   1.000
_cell.angle_alpha   90.00
_cell.angle_beta   90.00
_cell.angle_gamma   90.00
#
_symmetry.space_group_name_H-M   'P 1'
#
loop_
_entity.id
_entity.type
_entity.pdbx_description
1 polymer ?
#
loop_
_entity_poly.entity_id
_entity_poly.type
_entity_poly.pdbx_seq_one_letter_code
_entity_poly.pdbx_strand_id
1 'polypeptide(L)'
;MKKIVSLGAVFGLMPVLAFAASRTTIGDIVATIGGLVSYVIPVLITIAVAYFIWGIVKYSFAGDEESKKNAKNIIIQGLIGLFVIVAFWGIIAIVQRTFGVDSNPESPIVPCTPIMQDGQLYYNC
;
A
#
# COMPACT_ATOMS: atom_id res chain seq x y z
N MET A 1 -15.60 37.89 -4.69
CA MET A 1 -15.42 36.42 -4.59
C MET A 1 -14.04 35.98 -5.13
N LYS A 2 -12.94 36.51 -4.56
CA LYS A 2 -11.55 36.15 -4.94
C LYS A 2 -10.74 35.52 -3.79
N LYS A 3 -11.35 35.42 -2.60
CA LYS A 3 -10.68 35.05 -1.34
C LYS A 3 -10.62 33.54 -1.10
N ILE A 4 -11.44 32.76 -1.81
CA ILE A 4 -11.56 31.30 -1.67
C ILE A 4 -10.44 30.54 -2.38
N VAL A 5 -9.89 31.10 -3.47
CA VAL A 5 -8.72 30.51 -4.16
C VAL A 5 -7.44 30.69 -3.32
N SER A 6 -7.36 31.77 -2.55
CA SER A 6 -6.22 32.01 -1.63
C SER A 6 -6.21 31.08 -0.42
N LEU A 7 -7.36 30.50 -0.03
CA LEU A 7 -7.45 29.64 1.15
C LEU A 7 -7.12 28.18 0.84
N GLY A 8 -7.44 27.71 -0.38
CA GLY A 8 -7.09 26.36 -0.85
C GLY A 8 -5.59 26.15 -1.03
N ALA A 9 -4.86 27.20 -1.42
CA ALA A 9 -3.40 27.15 -1.55
C ALA A 9 -2.67 26.97 -0.21
N VAL A 10 -3.24 27.49 0.89
CA VAL A 10 -2.66 27.33 2.23
C VAL A 10 -2.87 25.89 2.75
N PHE A 11 -4.02 25.28 2.47
CA PHE A 11 -4.31 23.89 2.89
C PHE A 11 -3.49 22.86 2.09
N GLY A 12 -3.19 23.14 0.81
CA GLY A 12 -2.34 22.29 -0.03
C GLY A 12 -0.85 22.32 0.31
N LEU A 13 -0.39 23.33 1.07
CA LEU A 13 1.01 23.48 1.48
C LEU A 13 1.29 23.03 2.93
N MET A 14 0.26 22.79 3.74
CA MET A 14 0.44 22.23 5.10
C MET A 14 1.18 20.87 5.14
N PRO A 15 1.00 19.96 4.17
CA PRO A 15 1.75 18.70 4.16
C PRO A 15 3.26 18.94 3.96
N VAL A 16 3.65 19.98 3.24
CA VAL A 16 5.07 20.24 2.90
C VAL A 16 5.87 20.64 4.14
N LEU A 17 5.24 21.34 5.09
CA LEU A 17 5.87 21.72 6.35
C LEU A 17 6.03 20.52 7.30
N ALA A 18 5.16 19.50 7.19
CA ALA A 18 5.30 18.25 7.95
C ALA A 18 6.54 17.45 7.53
N PHE A 19 6.97 17.55 6.26
CA PHE A 19 8.19 16.88 5.76
C PHE A 19 9.50 17.63 6.06
N ALA A 20 9.46 18.86 6.59
CA ALA A 20 10.66 19.68 6.82
C ALA A 20 11.25 19.54 8.24
N ALA A 21 10.52 18.93 9.18
CA ALA A 21 10.91 18.86 10.60
C ALA A 21 11.75 17.61 10.98
N SER A 22 12.08 16.73 10.04
CA SER A 22 12.78 15.47 10.33
C SER A 22 14.27 15.68 10.52
N ARG A 23 14.78 15.42 11.73
CA ARG A 23 16.20 15.18 11.98
C ARG A 23 16.58 13.85 11.33
N THR A 24 17.59 13.84 10.46
CA THR A 24 17.94 12.66 9.66
C THR A 24 19.02 11.84 10.35
N THR A 25 18.64 10.82 11.11
CA THR A 25 19.51 9.66 11.39
C THR A 25 19.37 8.65 10.25
N ILE A 26 20.35 7.76 10.02
CA ILE A 26 20.21 6.68 9.02
C ILE A 26 18.96 5.82 9.28
N GLY A 27 18.58 5.63 10.56
CA GLY A 27 17.34 4.95 10.94
C GLY A 27 16.07 5.68 10.47
N ASP A 28 16.05 7.01 10.51
CA ASP A 28 14.89 7.81 10.10
C ASP A 28 14.67 7.75 8.58
N ILE A 29 15.74 7.65 7.79
CA ILE A 29 15.66 7.48 6.33
C ILE A 29 15.05 6.13 5.99
N VAL A 30 15.49 5.05 6.65
CA VAL A 30 14.95 3.70 6.44
C VAL A 30 13.48 3.62 6.88
N ALA A 31 13.13 4.23 8.03
CA ALA A 31 11.75 4.28 8.50
C ALA A 31 10.83 5.11 7.59
N THR A 32 11.32 6.24 7.07
CA THR A 32 10.55 7.10 6.14
C THR A 32 10.32 6.39 4.80
N ILE A 33 11.33 5.72 4.26
CA ILE A 33 11.20 4.93 3.02
C ILE A 33 10.28 3.73 3.24
N GLY A 34 10.40 3.03 4.37
CA GLY A 34 9.52 1.92 4.73
C GLY A 34 8.05 2.35 4.84
N GLY A 35 7.79 3.49 5.48
CA GLY A 35 6.44 4.08 5.56
C GLY A 35 5.89 4.50 4.19
N LEU A 36 6.74 5.05 3.32
CA LEU A 36 6.34 5.43 1.96
C LEU A 36 5.98 4.21 1.10
N VAL A 37 6.77 3.14 1.17
CA VAL A 37 6.50 1.90 0.43
C VAL A 37 5.21 1.25 0.94
N SER A 38 4.97 1.24 2.25
CA SER A 38 3.75 0.69 2.85
C SER A 38 2.47 1.40 2.35
N TYR A 39 2.54 2.70 2.04
CA TYR A 39 1.42 3.45 1.47
C TYR A 39 1.30 3.32 -0.05
N VAL A 40 2.42 3.21 -0.77
CA VAL A 40 2.43 3.14 -2.25
C VAL A 40 1.92 1.79 -2.77
N ILE A 41 2.26 0.68 -2.11
CA ILE A 41 1.83 -0.67 -2.47
C ILE A 41 0.29 -0.79 -2.57
N PRO A 42 -0.52 -0.44 -1.55
CA PRO A 42 -1.97 -0.55 -1.64
C PRO A 42 -2.56 0.33 -2.74
N VAL A 43 -2.01 1.54 -2.97
CA VAL A 43 -2.46 2.43 -4.06
C VAL A 43 -2.27 1.78 -5.44
N LEU A 44 -1.13 1.14 -5.68
CA LEU A 44 -0.86 0.40 -6.92
C LEU A 44 -1.84 -0.76 -7.13
N ILE A 45 -2.17 -1.49 -6.06
CA ILE A 45 -3.15 -2.59 -6.11
C ILE A 45 -4.52 -2.05 -6.52
N THR A 46 -4.97 -0.94 -5.94
CA THR A 46 -6.26 -0.32 -6.26
C THR A 46 -6.36 0.06 -7.74
N ILE A 47 -5.30 0.65 -8.30
CA ILE A 47 -5.24 1.03 -9.72
C ILE A 47 -5.23 -0.24 -10.61
N ALA A 48 -4.46 -1.26 -10.25
CA ALA A 48 -4.39 -2.52 -10.99
C ALA A 48 -5.75 -3.23 -11.05
N VAL A 49 -6.48 -3.28 -9.92
CA VAL A 49 -7.83 -3.86 -9.86
C VAL A 49 -8.81 -3.06 -10.72
N ALA A 50 -8.73 -1.72 -10.70
CA ALA A 50 -9.58 -0.89 -11.55
C ALA A 50 -9.35 -1.16 -13.05
N TYR A 51 -8.09 -1.27 -13.48
CA TYR A 51 -7.74 -1.65 -14.86
C TYR A 51 -8.22 -3.06 -15.23
N PHE A 52 -8.14 -4.02 -14.31
CA PHE A 52 -8.64 -5.37 -14.51
C PHE A 52 -10.16 -5.39 -14.74
N ILE A 53 -10.92 -4.67 -13.92
CA ILE A 53 -12.38 -4.54 -14.07
C ILE A 53 -12.73 -3.90 -15.43
N TRP A 54 -12.00 -2.87 -15.86
CA TRP A 54 -12.19 -2.26 -17.18
C TRP A 54 -12.01 -3.26 -18.33
N GLY A 55 -11.05 -4.16 -18.22
CA GLY A 55 -10.82 -5.24 -19.20
C GLY A 55 -12.00 -6.21 -19.32
N ILE A 56 -12.59 -6.60 -18.19
CA ILE A 56 -13.77 -7.49 -18.15
C ILE A 56 -14.99 -6.80 -18.75
N VAL A 57 -15.24 -5.56 -18.37
CA VAL A 57 -16.36 -4.76 -18.89
C VAL A 57 -16.29 -4.64 -20.41
N LYS A 58 -15.10 -4.35 -20.95
CA LYS A 58 -14.87 -4.25 -22.40
C LYS A 58 -15.13 -5.58 -23.13
N TYR A 59 -14.83 -6.72 -22.50
CA TYR A 59 -15.15 -8.04 -23.05
C TYR A 59 -16.65 -8.35 -23.02
N SER A 60 -17.35 -7.94 -21.96
CA SER A 60 -18.78 -8.18 -21.84
C SER A 60 -19.61 -7.39 -22.87
N PHE A 61 -19.15 -6.21 -23.27
CA PHE A 61 -19.79 -5.40 -24.31
C PHE A 61 -19.32 -5.73 -25.74
N ALA A 62 -18.38 -6.67 -25.91
CA ALA A 62 -17.86 -7.07 -27.22
C ALA A 62 -18.86 -8.01 -27.94
N GLY A 63 -19.65 -7.44 -28.86
CA GLY A 63 -20.61 -8.19 -29.68
C GLY A 63 -20.02 -8.86 -30.92
N ASP A 64 -18.90 -8.34 -31.44
CA ASP A 64 -18.31 -8.76 -32.70
C ASP A 64 -17.14 -9.75 -32.51
N GLU A 65 -16.91 -10.66 -33.46
CA GLU A 65 -15.92 -11.73 -33.35
C GLU A 65 -14.48 -11.20 -33.18
N GLU A 66 -14.17 -10.11 -33.88
CA GLU A 66 -12.89 -9.39 -33.80
C GLU A 66 -12.74 -8.66 -32.46
N SER A 67 -13.82 -8.03 -31.99
CA SER A 67 -13.84 -7.34 -30.70
C SER A 67 -13.66 -8.31 -29.52
N LYS A 68 -14.17 -9.53 -29.63
CA LYS A 68 -13.96 -10.60 -28.64
C LYS A 68 -12.52 -11.09 -28.58
N LYS A 69 -11.84 -11.24 -29.72
CA LYS A 69 -10.40 -11.58 -29.75
C LYS A 69 -9.55 -10.50 -29.08
N ASN A 70 -9.80 -9.24 -29.43
CA ASN A 70 -9.08 -8.12 -28.85
C ASN A 70 -9.35 -7.97 -27.35
N ALA A 71 -10.61 -8.15 -26.91
CA ALA A 71 -10.95 -8.08 -25.50
C ALA A 71 -10.39 -9.28 -24.70
N LYS A 72 -10.27 -10.48 -25.29
CA LYS A 72 -9.56 -11.61 -24.68
C LYS A 72 -8.08 -11.28 -24.41
N ASN A 73 -7.39 -10.68 -25.37
CA ASN A 73 -5.99 -10.28 -25.18
C ASN A 73 -5.83 -9.28 -24.05
N ILE A 74 -6.75 -8.31 -23.93
CA ILE A 74 -6.75 -7.34 -22.83
C ILE A 74 -6.98 -8.02 -21.47
N ILE A 75 -7.88 -9.01 -21.39
CA ILE A 75 -8.09 -9.78 -20.16
C ILE A 75 -6.83 -10.56 -19.76
N ILE A 76 -6.17 -11.22 -20.72
CA ILE A 76 -4.95 -11.99 -20.45
C ILE A 76 -3.84 -11.08 -19.93
N GLN A 77 -3.66 -9.90 -20.53
CA GLN A 77 -2.69 -8.90 -20.07
C GLN A 77 -3.03 -8.38 -18.66
N GLY A 78 -4.31 -8.15 -18.36
CA GLY A 78 -4.77 -7.77 -17.02
C GLY A 78 -4.57 -8.87 -15.98
N LEU A 79 -4.84 -10.12 -16.34
CA LEU A 79 -4.67 -11.29 -15.46
C LEU A 79 -3.20 -11.52 -15.11
N ILE A 80 -2.29 -11.37 -16.07
CA ILE A 80 -0.86 -11.46 -15.83
C ILE A 80 -0.42 -10.37 -14.83
N GLY A 81 -0.89 -9.13 -15.00
CA GLY A 81 -0.60 -8.04 -14.07
C GLY A 81 -1.09 -8.33 -12.64
N LEU A 82 -2.32 -8.83 -12.49
CA LEU A 82 -2.88 -9.21 -11.20
C LEU A 82 -2.10 -10.38 -10.57
N PHE A 83 -1.77 -11.39 -11.37
CA PHE A 83 -1.05 -12.58 -10.92
C PHE A 83 0.32 -12.22 -10.34
N VAL A 84 1.07 -11.33 -11.00
CA VAL A 84 2.40 -10.91 -10.52
C VAL A 84 2.31 -10.24 -9.15
N ILE A 85 1.39 -9.30 -8.97
CA ILE A 85 1.21 -8.58 -7.69
C ILE A 85 0.89 -9.55 -6.54
N VAL A 86 -0.05 -10.48 -6.78
CA VAL A 86 -0.44 -11.48 -5.78
C VAL A 86 0.69 -12.49 -5.52
N ALA A 87 1.41 -12.91 -6.56
CA ALA A 87 2.54 -13.83 -6.43
C ALA A 87 3.66 -13.24 -5.58
N PHE A 88 3.99 -11.95 -5.75
CA PHE A 88 4.96 -11.27 -4.88
C PHE A 88 4.51 -11.29 -3.42
N TRP A 89 3.25 -10.96 -3.11
CA TRP A 89 2.72 -11.03 -1.75
C TRP A 89 2.75 -12.45 -1.18
N GLY A 90 2.40 -13.45 -2.00
CA GLY A 90 2.45 -14.86 -1.60
C GLY A 90 3.86 -15.33 -1.27
N ILE A 91 4.84 -14.99 -2.10
CA ILE A 91 6.26 -15.33 -1.88
C ILE A 91 6.78 -14.61 -0.63
N ILE A 92 6.52 -13.31 -0.49
CA ILE A 92 6.92 -12.53 0.69
C ILE A 92 6.35 -13.17 1.96
N ALA A 93 5.07 -13.55 1.96
CA ALA A 93 4.44 -14.20 3.11
C ALA A 93 5.07 -15.56 3.45
N ILE A 94 5.45 -16.36 2.45
CA ILE A 94 6.12 -17.65 2.67
C ILE A 94 7.52 -17.42 3.25
N VAL A 95 8.27 -16.46 2.71
CA VAL A 95 9.60 -16.10 3.21
C VAL A 95 9.51 -15.60 4.65
N GLN A 96 8.59 -14.69 4.96
CA GLN A 96 8.34 -14.20 6.32
C GLN A 96 8.05 -15.34 7.30
N ARG A 97 7.15 -16.26 6.92
CA ARG A 97 6.80 -17.44 7.74
C ARG A 97 7.97 -18.40 7.94
N THR A 98 8.83 -18.55 6.93
CA THR A 98 9.97 -19.47 6.96
C THR A 98 11.11 -18.91 7.81
N PHE A 99 11.33 -17.59 7.78
CA PHE A 99 12.39 -16.92 8.54
C PHE A 99 11.91 -16.34 9.88
N GLY A 100 10.63 -16.49 10.22
CA GLY A 100 10.05 -15.97 11.47
C GLY A 100 10.06 -14.45 11.56
N VAL A 101 9.96 -13.75 10.43
CA VAL A 101 9.95 -12.29 10.36
C VAL A 101 8.50 -11.81 10.21
N ASP A 102 7.84 -11.58 11.33
CA ASP A 102 6.49 -11.00 11.34
C ASP A 102 6.57 -9.50 10.99
N SER A 103 6.02 -9.15 9.84
CA SER A 103 5.99 -7.76 9.32
C SER A 103 4.69 -7.04 9.68
N ASN A 104 3.98 -7.50 10.70
CA ASN A 104 2.74 -6.86 11.14
C ASN A 104 3.11 -5.49 11.76
N PRO A 105 2.60 -4.37 11.22
CA PRO A 105 2.82 -3.05 11.82
C PRO A 105 2.17 -2.90 13.20
N GLU A 106 1.39 -3.90 13.66
CA GLU A 106 0.67 -3.93 14.93
C GLU A 106 1.26 -4.88 15.98
N SER A 107 2.34 -5.59 15.67
CA SER A 107 3.08 -6.32 16.70
C SER A 107 4.56 -6.04 16.49
N PRO A 108 5.12 -5.06 17.22
CA PRO A 108 6.51 -5.18 17.58
C PRO A 108 6.63 -6.56 18.23
N ILE A 109 7.51 -7.42 17.71
CA ILE A 109 8.08 -8.51 18.50
C ILE A 109 8.97 -7.87 19.58
N VAL A 110 8.36 -7.06 20.44
CA VAL A 110 8.92 -6.73 21.74
C VAL A 110 8.65 -7.97 22.58
N PRO A 111 9.70 -8.62 23.13
CA PRO A 111 9.47 -9.62 24.14
C PRO A 111 8.63 -8.95 25.23
N CYS A 112 7.62 -9.66 25.74
CA CYS A 112 6.71 -9.19 26.77
C CYS A 112 7.55 -8.75 27.96
N THR A 113 7.84 -7.45 28.05
CA THR A 113 8.65 -6.91 29.13
C THR A 113 7.69 -6.52 30.24
N PRO A 114 7.93 -6.97 31.47
CA PRO A 114 7.10 -6.53 32.58
C PRO A 114 7.31 -5.03 32.77
N ILE A 115 6.25 -4.24 32.60
CA ILE A 115 6.25 -2.82 32.95
C ILE A 115 5.33 -2.60 34.16
N MET A 116 5.72 -1.66 35.02
CA MET A 116 4.97 -1.30 36.22
C MET A 116 3.99 -0.18 35.84
N GLN A 117 2.69 -0.47 35.76
CA GLN A 117 1.66 0.54 35.55
C GLN A 117 0.65 0.45 36.70
N ASP A 118 0.43 1.58 37.39
CA ASP A 118 -0.48 1.69 38.56
C ASP A 118 -0.21 0.66 39.68
N GLY A 119 1.06 0.31 39.90
CA GLY A 119 1.46 -0.64 40.93
C GLY A 119 1.07 -2.10 40.64
N GLN A 120 0.69 -2.41 39.40
CA GLN A 120 0.47 -3.77 38.90
C GLN A 120 1.48 -4.08 37.78
N LEU A 121 1.90 -5.35 37.72
CA LEU A 121 2.72 -5.85 36.61
C LEU A 121 1.83 -5.99 35.38
N TYR A 122 1.98 -5.06 34.43
CA TYR A 122 1.30 -5.12 33.14
C TYR A 122 2.26 -5.72 32.10
N TYR A 123 1.83 -6.80 31.46
CA TYR A 123 2.54 -7.37 30.32
C TYR A 123 2.01 -6.68 29.06
N ASN A 124 2.78 -5.73 28.53
CA ASN A 124 2.49 -5.11 27.25
C ASN A 124 3.11 -5.99 26.15
N CYS A 125 2.26 -6.65 25.38
CA CYS A 125 2.61 -7.40 24.18
C CYS A 125 2.33 -6.53 22.96
#